data_AF-A0A014NNI3-F1
#
_entry.id   AF-A0A014NNI3-F1
#
_cell.length_a   1.000
_cell.length_b   1.000
_cell.length_c   1.000
_cell.angle_alpha   90.00
_cell.angle_beta   90.00
_cell.angle_gamma   90.00
#
_symmetry.space_group_name_H-M   'P 1'
#
loop_
_entity.id
_entity.type
_entity.pdbx_description
1 polymer ?
#
loop_
_entity_poly.entity_id
_entity_poly.type
_entity_poly.pdbx_seq_one_letter_code
_entity_poly.pdbx_strand_id
1 'polypeptide(L)'
;MITYKNIAAMGLFFALSGCAMIFLSFIIYAVKRQNYYDLISLYKKSFRFPAPSSFHHMLGFFGAFTVIRFFIKLSNKNKIFFMKNDDPAYSFFDDAAIKVQTWMRIYSYLWITATVFFIFSAILALFLP
;
A
#
# COMPACT_ATOMS: atom_id res chain seq x y z
N MET A 1 -32.78 -16.24 11.05
CA MET A 1 -32.45 -15.38 12.21
C MET A 1 -30.94 -15.36 12.35
N ILE A 2 -30.28 -14.22 12.18
CA ILE A 2 -28.82 -14.12 12.35
C ILE A 2 -28.54 -14.15 13.86
N THR A 3 -27.88 -15.20 14.34
CA THR A 3 -27.47 -15.34 15.74
C THR A 3 -26.15 -14.61 15.99
N TYR A 4 -25.93 -14.09 17.20
CA TYR A 4 -24.65 -13.46 17.59
C TYR A 4 -23.43 -14.34 17.33
N LYS A 5 -23.57 -15.66 17.49
CA LYS A 5 -22.54 -16.64 17.11
C LYS A 5 -22.14 -16.54 15.63
N ASN A 6 -23.09 -16.34 14.72
CA ASN A 6 -22.81 -16.22 13.29
C ASN A 6 -22.14 -14.87 12.98
N ILE A 7 -22.55 -13.79 13.63
CA ILE A 7 -21.92 -12.46 13.50
C ILE A 7 -20.46 -12.53 13.95
N ALA A 8 -20.21 -13.14 15.12
CA ALA A 8 -18.86 -13.33 15.65
C ALA A 8 -17.98 -14.18 14.72
N ALA A 9 -18.52 -15.29 14.19
CA ALA A 9 -17.81 -16.13 13.24
C ALA A 9 -17.45 -15.40 11.94
N MET A 10 -18.37 -14.59 11.40
CA MET A 10 -18.11 -13.76 10.21
C MET A 10 -17.04 -12.69 10.49
N GLY A 11 -17.14 -11.99 11.63
CA GLY A 11 -16.15 -11.00 12.04
C GLY A 11 -14.75 -11.61 12.14
N LEU A 12 -14.65 -12.77 12.80
CA LEU A 12 -13.39 -13.51 12.91
C LEU A 12 -12.85 -13.95 11.55
N PHE A 13 -13.70 -14.43 10.65
CA PHE A 13 -13.30 -14.81 9.29
C PHE A 13 -12.70 -13.64 8.52
N PHE A 14 -13.33 -12.46 8.57
CA PHE A 14 -12.79 -11.26 7.93
C PHE A 14 -11.47 -10.81 8.58
N ALA A 15 -11.37 -10.83 9.91
CA ALA A 15 -10.14 -10.49 10.62
C ALA A 15 -8.97 -11.39 10.22
N LEU A 16 -9.17 -12.72 10.25
CA LEU A 16 -8.15 -13.70 9.89
C LEU A 16 -7.74 -13.58 8.42
N SER A 17 -8.70 -13.34 7.53
CA SER A 17 -8.42 -13.13 6.11
C SER A 17 -7.63 -11.84 5.86
N GLY A 18 -7.93 -10.77 6.60
CA GLY A 18 -7.15 -9.53 6.60
C GLY A 18 -5.70 -9.77 7.06
N CYS A 19 -5.51 -10.50 8.16
CA CYS A 19 -4.19 -10.90 8.64
C CYS A 19 -3.41 -11.72 7.60
N ALA A 20 -4.06 -12.68 6.93
CA ALA A 20 -3.45 -13.49 5.88
C ALA A 20 -2.97 -12.64 4.69
N MET A 21 -3.75 -11.62 4.30
CA MET A 21 -3.35 -10.68 3.24
C MET A 21 -2.15 -9.82 3.64
N ILE A 22 -2.11 -9.32 4.88
CA ILE A 22 -0.95 -8.59 5.40
C ILE A 22 0.29 -9.50 5.42
N PHE A 23 0.15 -10.75 5.87
CA PHE A 23 1.24 -11.71 5.87
C PHE A 23 1.75 -12.03 4.46
N LEU A 24 0.85 -12.22 3.49
CA LEU A 24 1.24 -12.41 2.09
C LEU A 24 1.97 -11.17 1.54
N SER A 25 1.50 -9.97 1.88
CA SER A 25 2.18 -8.73 1.49
C SER A 25 3.57 -8.62 2.10
N PHE A 26 3.78 -9.12 3.32
CA PHE A 26 5.08 -9.18 3.97
C PHE A 26 6.06 -10.08 3.21
N ILE A 27 5.61 -11.25 2.76
CA ILE A 27 6.42 -12.15 1.92
C ILE A 27 6.81 -11.45 0.62
N ILE A 28 5.86 -10.80 -0.07
CA ILE A 28 6.14 -10.05 -1.30
C ILE A 28 7.18 -8.96 -1.04
N TYR A 29 7.03 -8.19 0.05
CA TYR A 29 8.00 -7.17 0.41
C TYR A 29 9.37 -7.76 0.70
N ALA A 30 9.47 -8.86 1.44
CA ALA A 30 10.74 -9.50 1.75
C ALA A 30 11.48 -9.92 0.46
N VAL A 31 10.77 -10.52 -0.49
CA VAL A 31 11.32 -10.94 -1.80
C VAL A 31 11.68 -9.74 -2.69
N LYS A 32 10.88 -8.67 -2.66
CA LYS A 32 11.05 -7.49 -3.53
C LYS A 32 11.74 -6.31 -2.85
N ARG A 33 12.30 -6.53 -1.65
CA ARG A 33 12.92 -5.49 -0.83
C ARG A 33 14.01 -4.74 -1.58
N GLN A 34 14.86 -5.46 -2.31
CA GLN A 34 15.93 -4.84 -3.08
C GLN A 34 15.37 -3.96 -4.20
N ASN A 35 14.45 -4.48 -5.02
CA ASN A 35 13.80 -3.71 -6.09
C ASN A 35 13.10 -2.45 -5.57
N TYR A 36 12.50 -2.53 -4.39
CA TYR A 36 11.87 -1.40 -3.72
C TYR A 36 12.89 -0.30 -3.36
N TYR A 37 14.02 -0.65 -2.73
CA TYR A 37 15.05 0.32 -2.38
C TYR A 37 15.80 0.85 -3.60
N ASP A 38 15.99 0.04 -4.63
CA ASP A 38 16.59 0.48 -5.90
C ASP A 38 15.73 1.58 -6.53
N LEU A 39 14.41 1.38 -6.59
CA LEU A 39 13.46 2.38 -7.12
C LEU A 39 13.48 3.68 -6.30
N ILE A 40 13.51 3.58 -4.97
CA ILE A 40 13.67 4.74 -4.09
C ILE A 40 14.98 5.47 -4.37
N SER A 41 16.08 4.73 -4.53
CA SER A 41 17.39 5.32 -4.77
C SER A 41 17.43 6.06 -6.10
N LEU A 42 16.83 5.49 -7.16
CA LEU A 42 16.71 6.12 -8.47
C LEU A 42 15.90 7.41 -8.40
N TYR A 43 14.77 7.40 -7.71
CA TYR A 43 13.96 8.61 -7.52
C TYR A 43 14.72 9.71 -6.78
N LYS A 44 15.44 9.34 -5.70
CA LYS A 44 16.21 10.30 -4.87
C LYS A 44 17.41 10.92 -5.57
N LYS A 45 17.89 10.35 -6.69
CA LYS A 45 18.98 10.96 -7.49
C LYS A 45 18.56 12.28 -8.13
N SER A 46 17.30 12.38 -8.53
CA SER A 46 16.80 13.52 -9.33
C SER A 46 15.72 14.32 -8.61
N PHE A 47 15.03 13.73 -7.63
CA PHE A 47 13.85 14.31 -7.01
C PHE A 47 13.84 14.16 -5.49
N ARG A 48 13.04 14.99 -4.82
CA ARG A 48 12.78 14.89 -3.37
C ARG A 48 11.41 14.26 -3.14
N PHE A 49 11.29 13.48 -2.08
CA PHE A 49 9.98 12.96 -1.67
C PHE A 49 9.14 14.09 -1.05
N PRO A 50 7.83 14.14 -1.32
CA PRO A 50 6.91 14.98 -0.55
C PRO A 50 6.84 14.49 0.91
N ALA A 51 6.50 15.39 1.83
CA ALA A 51 6.58 15.19 3.29
C ALA A 51 6.02 13.85 3.83
N PRO A 52 4.87 13.31 3.39
CA PRO A 52 4.43 12.00 3.86
C PRO A 52 5.37 10.88 3.37
N SER A 53 5.78 10.88 2.10
CA SER A 53 6.64 9.84 1.54
C SER A 53 8.08 9.88 2.08
N SER A 54 8.57 11.07 2.46
CA SER A 54 9.90 11.21 3.07
C SER A 54 9.99 10.59 4.45
N PHE A 55 8.89 10.48 5.20
CA PHE A 55 8.86 9.73 6.45
C PHE A 55 8.69 8.22 6.20
N HIS A 56 7.75 7.84 5.34
CA HIS A 56 7.37 6.44 5.18
C HIS A 56 8.47 5.56 4.56
N HIS A 57 9.36 6.10 3.72
CA HIS A 57 10.45 5.27 3.17
C HIS A 57 11.41 4.71 4.24
N MET A 58 11.42 5.28 5.45
CA MET A 58 12.24 4.83 6.58
C MET A 58 11.59 3.72 7.41
N LEU A 59 10.27 3.50 7.27
CA LEU A 59 9.50 2.57 8.11
C LEU A 59 9.52 1.11 7.63
N GLY A 60 10.37 0.78 6.64
CA GLY A 60 10.47 -0.57 6.08
C GLY A 60 9.13 -1.06 5.52
N PHE A 61 8.70 -2.26 5.94
CA PHE A 61 7.50 -2.91 5.43
C PHE A 61 6.23 -2.05 5.60
N PHE A 62 6.00 -1.47 6.77
CA PHE A 62 4.80 -0.67 7.04
C PHE A 62 4.75 0.63 6.21
N GLY A 63 5.92 1.19 5.90
CA GLY A 63 6.03 2.37 5.05
C GLY A 63 5.97 2.07 3.55
N ALA A 64 6.26 0.84 3.15
CA ALA A 64 6.32 0.44 1.74
C ALA A 64 4.97 0.63 1.04
N PHE A 65 3.84 0.42 1.73
CA PHE A 65 2.52 0.67 1.16
C PHE A 65 2.34 2.12 0.68
N THR A 66 2.64 3.09 1.53
CA THR A 66 2.51 4.53 1.20
C THR A 66 3.43 4.91 0.04
N VAL A 67 4.67 4.44 0.06
CA VAL A 67 5.66 4.76 -0.98
C VAL A 67 5.33 4.08 -2.32
N ILE A 68 4.88 2.83 -2.29
CA ILE A 68 4.43 2.11 -3.49
C ILE A 68 3.20 2.80 -4.10
N ARG A 69 2.22 3.19 -3.27
CA ARG A 69 1.05 3.95 -3.73
C ARG A 69 1.44 5.29 -4.32
N PHE A 70 2.45 5.97 -3.76
CA PHE A 70 3.03 7.18 -4.33
C PHE A 70 3.56 6.92 -5.75
N PHE A 71 4.40 5.91 -5.95
CA PHE A 71 4.94 5.58 -7.28
C PHE A 71 3.85 5.17 -8.28
N ILE A 72 2.83 4.41 -7.86
CA ILE A 72 1.68 4.07 -8.72
C ILE A 72 0.90 5.33 -9.14
N LYS A 73 0.73 6.31 -8.24
CA LYS A 73 0.07 7.57 -8.59
C LYS A 73 0.94 8.41 -9.53
N LEU A 74 2.24 8.46 -9.25
CA LEU A 74 3.21 9.19 -10.04
C LEU A 74 3.27 8.67 -11.47
N SER A 75 3.28 7.35 -11.67
CA SER A 75 3.29 6.74 -13.02
C SER A 75 2.03 7.04 -13.82
N ASN A 76 0.91 7.30 -13.14
CA ASN A 76 -0.36 7.63 -13.78
C ASN A 76 -0.56 9.15 -13.92
N LYS A 77 0.43 9.97 -13.53
CA LYS A 77 0.34 11.44 -13.47
C LYS A 77 -0.88 11.93 -12.66
N ASN A 78 -1.28 11.14 -11.66
CA ASN A 78 -2.38 11.47 -10.77
C ASN A 78 -1.93 12.46 -9.70
N LYS A 79 -2.84 13.35 -9.27
CA LYS A 79 -2.57 14.32 -8.20
C LYS A 79 -2.08 13.62 -6.92
N ILE A 80 -0.89 14.00 -6.46
CA ILE A 80 -0.29 13.55 -5.20
C ILE A 80 -0.41 14.66 -4.14
N PHE A 81 -0.79 14.27 -2.93
CA PHE A 81 -0.92 15.21 -1.82
C PHE A 81 0.45 15.74 -1.40
N PHE A 82 0.55 17.04 -1.11
CA PHE A 82 1.82 17.76 -0.87
C PHE A 82 2.80 17.81 -2.04
N MET A 83 2.32 17.65 -3.27
CA MET A 83 3.10 17.83 -4.49
C MET A 83 2.36 18.82 -5.40
N LYS A 84 3.08 19.77 -6.00
CA LYS A 84 2.48 20.71 -6.96
C LYS A 84 2.15 19.99 -8.26
N ASN A 85 1.15 20.44 -9.02
CA ASN A 85 0.74 19.78 -10.26
C ASN A 85 1.79 19.92 -11.38
N ASP A 86 2.62 20.96 -11.32
CA ASP A 86 3.72 21.28 -12.25
C ASP A 86 5.08 20.75 -11.76
N ASP A 87 5.09 19.92 -10.72
CA ASP A 87 6.32 19.39 -10.16
C ASP A 87 7.05 18.48 -11.19
N PRO A 88 8.34 18.74 -11.46
CA PRO A 88 9.09 17.99 -12.47
C PRO A 88 9.17 16.49 -12.16
N ALA A 89 8.97 16.04 -10.92
CA ALA A 89 9.02 14.62 -10.58
C ALA A 89 7.91 13.79 -11.25
N TYR A 90 6.86 14.41 -11.82
CA TYR A 90 5.89 13.69 -12.66
C TYR A 90 6.50 13.10 -13.94
N SER A 91 7.66 13.58 -14.38
CA SER A 91 8.38 13.00 -15.52
C SER A 91 9.23 11.78 -15.16
N PHE A 92 9.29 11.37 -13.88
CA PHE A 92 10.13 10.25 -13.43
C PHE A 92 9.87 8.93 -14.17
N PHE A 93 8.62 8.69 -14.60
CA PHE A 93 8.24 7.50 -15.36
C PHE A 93 8.10 7.74 -16.87
N ASP A 94 8.54 8.90 -17.38
CA ASP A 94 8.57 9.16 -18.83
C ASP A 94 9.74 8.41 -19.51
N ASP A 95 10.77 8.03 -18.75
CA ASP A 95 11.84 7.13 -19.22
C ASP A 95 11.32 5.69 -19.35
N ALA A 96 11.42 5.13 -20.56
CA ALA A 96 10.98 3.77 -20.87
C ALA A 96 11.70 2.67 -20.04
N ALA A 97 12.86 2.95 -19.46
CA ALA A 97 13.59 2.02 -18.61
C ALA A 97 12.96 1.86 -17.21
N ILE A 98 12.22 2.86 -16.72
CA ILE A 98 11.65 2.88 -15.37
C ILE A 98 10.15 2.67 -15.47
N LYS A 99 9.63 1.58 -14.90
CA LYS A 99 8.20 1.27 -14.91
C LYS A 99 7.74 0.75 -13.55
N VAL A 100 6.49 1.06 -13.22
CA VAL A 100 5.80 0.43 -12.08
C VAL A 100 5.62 -1.05 -12.36
N GLN A 101 6.21 -1.88 -11.50
CA GLN A 101 6.20 -3.32 -11.64
C GLN A 101 4.90 -3.93 -11.11
N THR A 102 4.49 -5.07 -11.65
CA THR A 102 3.23 -5.75 -11.29
C THR A 102 3.13 -6.06 -9.79
N TRP A 103 4.24 -6.44 -9.14
CA TRP A 103 4.26 -6.75 -7.71
C TRP A 103 3.85 -5.55 -6.85
N MET A 104 4.14 -4.33 -7.29
CA MET A 104 3.74 -3.10 -6.59
C MET A 104 2.21 -2.95 -6.55
N ARG A 105 1.55 -3.30 -7.67
CA ARG A 105 0.09 -3.28 -7.78
C ARG A 105 -0.53 -4.37 -6.90
N ILE A 106 0.00 -5.58 -6.96
CA ILE A 106 -0.45 -6.70 -6.11
C ILE A 106 -0.30 -6.35 -4.62
N TYR A 107 0.88 -5.87 -4.23
CA TYR A 107 1.14 -5.43 -2.86
C TYR A 107 0.14 -4.36 -2.39
N SER A 108 -0.11 -3.35 -3.22
CA SER A 108 -1.07 -2.29 -2.94
C SER A 108 -2.50 -2.82 -2.78
N TYR A 109 -2.92 -3.77 -3.63
CA TYR A 109 -4.24 -4.39 -3.51
C TYR A 109 -4.37 -5.25 -2.26
N LEU A 110 -3.34 -6.01 -1.87
CA LEU A 110 -3.37 -6.79 -0.63
C LEU A 110 -3.62 -5.90 0.59
N TRP A 111 -2.94 -4.75 0.67
CA TRP A 111 -3.14 -3.80 1.76
C TRP A 111 -4.53 -3.19 1.77
N ILE A 112 -5.03 -2.75 0.61
CA ILE A 112 -6.39 -2.18 0.51
C ILE A 112 -7.45 -3.21 0.89
N THR A 113 -7.37 -4.43 0.36
CA THR A 113 -8.34 -5.48 0.67
C THR A 113 -8.24 -5.90 2.14
N ALA A 114 -7.04 -5.97 2.73
CA ALA A 114 -6.88 -6.20 4.15
C ALA A 114 -7.55 -5.11 5.00
N THR A 115 -7.37 -3.83 4.64
CA THR A 115 -8.06 -2.71 5.32
C THR A 115 -9.58 -2.86 5.24
N VAL A 116 -10.11 -3.19 4.06
CA VAL A 116 -11.55 -3.41 3.87
C VAL A 116 -12.05 -4.56 4.76
N PHE A 117 -11.30 -5.67 4.85
CA PHE A 117 -11.65 -6.81 5.70
C PHE A 117 -11.62 -6.47 7.19
N PHE A 118 -10.62 -5.68 7.63
CA PHE A 118 -10.58 -5.20 9.02
C PHE A 118 -11.76 -4.25 9.33
N ILE A 119 -12.15 -3.39 8.39
CA ILE A 119 -13.33 -2.54 8.55
C ILE A 119 -14.61 -3.38 8.67
N PHE A 120 -14.80 -4.39 7.82
CA PHE A 120 -15.95 -5.30 7.93
C PHE A 120 -15.97 -6.05 9.26
N SER A 121 -14.82 -6.55 9.70
CA SER A 121 -14.69 -7.19 11.02
C SER A 121 -15.06 -6.24 12.16
N ALA A 122 -14.54 -5.01 12.14
CA ALA A 122 -14.84 -4.00 13.15
C ALA A 122 -16.33 -3.63 13.17
N ILE A 123 -16.95 -3.46 12.00
CA ILE A 123 -18.40 -3.20 11.90
C ILE A 123 -19.20 -4.35 12.50
N LEU A 124 -18.87 -5.61 12.18
CA LEU A 124 -19.55 -6.78 12.74
C LEU A 124 -19.36 -6.88 14.25
N ALA A 125 -18.19 -6.51 14.77
CA ALA A 125 -17.92 -6.49 16.20
C ALA A 125 -18.78 -5.46 16.96
N LEU A 126 -19.15 -4.34 16.34
CA LEU A 126 -20.04 -3.34 16.95
C LEU A 126 -21.48 -3.85 17.15
N PHE A 127 -21.88 -4.93 16.46
CA PHE A 127 -23.18 -5.57 16.63
C PHE A 127 -23.18 -6.71 17.65
N LEU A 128 -22.03 -7.00 18.27
CA LEU A 128 -21.94 -7.96 19.36
C LEU A 128 -22.28 -7.26 20.69
N PRO A 129 -23.03 -7.92 21.59
CA PRO A 129 -23.37 -7.39 22.90
C PRO A 129 -22.17 -7.35 23.85
#